data_AF-A0A2P5K3L3-F1
#
_entry.id   AF-A0A2P5K3L3-F1
#
_cell.length_a   1.000
_cell.length_b   1.000
_cell.length_c   1.000
_cell.angle_alpha   90.00
_cell.angle_beta   90.00
_cell.angle_gamma   90.00
#
_symmetry.space_group_name_H-M   'P 1'
#
loop_
_entity.id
_entity.type
_entity.pdbx_description
1 polymer ?
#
loop_
_entity_poly.entity_id
_entity_poly.type
_entity_poly.pdbx_seq_one_letter_code
_entity_poly.pdbx_strand_id
1 'polypeptide(L)'
;MTLSQEFVKAGAPDASYYQTLGTLLLAAGDWAFLLGFGLAFTLSALILNFLLYQSKLIPRWLSGWGFVGAVLIFAYYLLQFFSINQVEILFLPIAVQEMVFAVWLIIKGFNSSATASVSAKEERK
;
A
#
# COMPACT_ATOMS: atom_id res chain seq x y z
N MET A 1 -14.95 28.94 30.91
CA MET A 1 -15.92 29.65 30.06
C MET A 1 -15.30 29.77 28.68
N THR A 2 -15.10 28.65 27.99
CA THR A 2 -16.03 27.91 27.11
C THR A 2 -16.01 28.49 25.71
N LEU A 3 -15.19 27.88 24.83
CA LEU A 3 -15.28 28.00 23.37
C LEU A 3 -16.73 27.95 22.90
N SER A 4 -17.58 27.14 23.54
CA SER A 4 -19.03 27.08 23.28
C SER A 4 -19.77 28.40 23.51
N GLN A 5 -19.39 29.23 24.49
CA GLN A 5 -20.01 30.55 24.69
C GLN A 5 -19.53 31.58 23.65
N GLU A 6 -18.26 31.52 23.26
CA GLU A 6 -17.73 32.36 22.17
C GLU A 6 -18.35 31.97 20.81
N PHE A 7 -18.59 30.67 20.57
CA PHE A 7 -19.28 30.17 19.38
C PHE A 7 -20.74 30.64 19.30
N VAL A 8 -21.43 30.65 20.43
CA VAL A 8 -22.82 31.15 20.53
C VAL A 8 -22.85 32.68 20.40
N LYS A 9 -21.85 33.41 20.93
CA LYS A 9 -21.73 34.86 20.79
C LYS A 9 -21.34 35.33 19.39
N ALA A 10 -20.49 34.58 18.68
CA ALA A 10 -20.06 34.89 17.32
C ALA A 10 -21.16 34.67 16.27
N GLY A 11 -22.27 34.03 16.65
CA GLY A 11 -23.28 33.53 15.72
C GLY A 11 -22.78 32.28 15.02
N ALA A 12 -23.66 31.28 14.85
CA ALA A 12 -23.30 30.09 14.10
C ALA A 12 -22.96 30.51 12.65
N PRO A 13 -21.75 30.19 12.14
CA PRO A 13 -21.44 30.32 10.72
C PRO A 13 -22.51 29.58 9.91
N ASP A 14 -22.86 30.10 8.73
CA ASP A 14 -23.86 29.47 7.86
C ASP A 14 -23.56 27.98 7.67
N ALA A 15 -24.59 27.14 7.65
CA ALA A 15 -24.44 25.69 7.45
C ALA A 15 -23.61 25.34 6.19
N SER A 16 -23.59 26.24 5.20
CA SER A 16 -22.78 26.16 3.99
C SER A 16 -21.26 26.18 4.25
N TYR A 17 -20.79 26.87 5.29
CA TYR A 17 -19.38 26.89 5.69
C TYR A 17 -18.92 25.51 6.18
N TYR A 18 -19.72 24.84 7.00
CA TYR A 18 -19.42 23.48 7.47
C TYR A 18 -19.47 22.45 6.36
N GLN A 19 -20.41 22.57 5.43
CA GLN A 19 -20.47 21.71 4.24
C GLN A 19 -19.24 21.88 3.35
N THR A 20 -18.81 23.13 3.13
CA THR A 20 -17.62 23.43 2.32
C THR A 20 -16.36 22.87 2.97
N LEU A 21 -16.17 23.11 4.28
CA LEU A 21 -15.05 22.55 5.04
C LEU A 21 -15.06 21.03 5.07
N GLY A 22 -16.23 20.40 5.26
CA GLY A 22 -16.37 18.94 5.23
C GLY A 22 -15.99 18.35 3.88
N THR A 23 -16.42 18.98 2.79
CA THR A 23 -16.07 18.57 1.42
C THR A 23 -14.57 18.70 1.17
N LEU A 24 -13.96 19.80 1.63
CA LEU A 24 -12.52 20.02 1.50
C LEU A 24 -11.71 18.99 2.31
N LEU A 25 -12.17 18.66 3.53
CA LEU A 25 -11.50 17.69 4.39
C LEU A 25 -11.59 16.26 3.85
N LEU A 26 -12.75 15.88 3.30
CA LEU A 26 -12.92 14.61 2.59
C LEU A 26 -11.98 14.52 1.38
N ALA A 27 -11.96 15.56 0.55
CA ALA A 27 -11.04 15.61 -0.59
C ALA A 27 -9.57 15.49 -0.12
N ALA A 28 -9.16 16.25 0.90
CA ALA A 28 -7.80 16.15 1.44
C ALA A 28 -7.48 14.73 1.97
N GLY A 29 -8.46 14.07 2.60
CA GLY A 29 -8.36 12.69 3.05
C GLY A 29 -8.16 11.70 1.89
N ASP A 30 -8.95 11.84 0.82
CA ASP A 30 -8.86 11.00 -0.38
C ASP A 30 -7.49 11.15 -1.06
N TRP A 31 -7.00 12.39 -1.21
CA TRP A 31 -5.68 12.66 -1.75
C TRP A 31 -4.56 12.09 -0.86
N ALA A 32 -4.67 12.22 0.46
CA ALA A 32 -3.71 11.66 1.40
C ALA A 32 -3.70 10.12 1.36
N PHE A 33 -4.86 9.49 1.18
CA PHE A 33 -4.95 8.04 1.03
C PHE A 33 -4.29 7.57 -0.28
N LEU A 34 -4.62 8.21 -1.41
CA LEU A 34 -4.08 7.85 -2.71
C LEU A 34 -2.56 8.03 -2.79
N LEU A 35 -2.06 9.20 -2.37
CA LEU A 35 -0.64 9.52 -2.42
C LEU A 35 0.14 8.82 -1.32
N GLY A 36 -0.36 8.84 -0.10
CA GLY A 36 0.33 8.29 1.06
C GLY A 36 0.28 6.77 1.05
N PHE A 37 -0.92 6.23 1.29
CA PHE A 37 -1.09 4.78 1.41
C PHE A 37 -0.86 4.07 0.08
N GLY A 38 -1.45 4.54 -1.02
CA GLY A 38 -1.36 3.87 -2.31
C GLY A 38 0.06 3.77 -2.87
N LEU A 39 0.79 4.89 -2.90
CA LEU A 39 2.19 4.87 -3.39
C LEU A 39 3.11 4.12 -2.44
N ALA A 40 3.01 4.35 -1.12
CA ALA A 40 3.88 3.68 -0.16
C ALA A 40 3.68 2.16 -0.19
N PHE A 41 2.43 1.69 -0.25
CA PHE A 41 2.10 0.26 -0.37
C PHE A 41 2.69 -0.32 -1.65
N THR A 42 2.46 0.34 -2.79
CA THR A 42 2.90 -0.17 -4.09
C THR A 42 4.41 -0.23 -4.23
N LEU A 43 5.12 0.82 -3.80
CA LEU A 43 6.58 0.84 -3.82
C LEU A 43 7.16 -0.23 -2.90
N SER A 44 6.58 -0.40 -1.71
CA SER A 44 6.99 -1.44 -0.77
C SER A 44 6.79 -2.83 -1.36
N ALA A 45 5.64 -3.09 -2.00
CA ALA A 45 5.35 -4.36 -2.65
C ALA A 45 6.31 -4.66 -3.82
N LEU A 46 6.65 -3.65 -4.64
CA LEU A 46 7.63 -3.79 -5.72
C LEU A 46 9.02 -4.13 -5.18
N ILE A 47 9.49 -3.38 -4.17
CA ILE A 47 10.80 -3.59 -3.55
C ILE A 47 10.86 -4.97 -2.90
N LEU A 48 9.84 -5.34 -2.13
CA LEU A 48 9.75 -6.64 -1.46
C LEU A 48 9.81 -7.77 -2.48
N ASN A 49 8.95 -7.76 -3.50
CA ASN A 49 8.91 -8.83 -4.50
C ASN A 49 10.20 -8.90 -5.32
N PHE A 50 10.83 -7.76 -5.63
CA PHE A 50 12.12 -7.72 -6.31
C PHE A 50 13.24 -8.36 -5.46
N LEU A 51 13.31 -8.02 -4.17
CA LEU A 51 14.30 -8.60 -3.25
C LEU A 51 14.06 -10.09 -3.05
N LEU A 52 12.80 -10.53 -2.89
CA LEU A 52 12.46 -11.94 -2.76
C LEU A 52 12.84 -12.74 -4.01
N TYR A 53 12.67 -12.15 -5.20
CA TYR A 53 13.08 -12.75 -6.46
C TYR A 53 14.60 -12.92 -6.57
N GLN A 54 15.36 -11.90 -6.15
CA GLN A 54 16.83 -11.93 -6.19
C GLN A 54 17.43 -12.88 -5.16
N SER A 55 16.96 -12.79 -3.92
CA SER A 55 17.47 -13.58 -2.79
C SER A 55 17.04 -15.05 -2.86
N LYS A 56 16.08 -15.41 -3.73
CA LYS A 56 15.54 -16.78 -3.87
C LYS A 56 15.07 -17.37 -2.55
N LEU A 57 14.65 -16.50 -1.62
CA LEU A 57 14.15 -16.88 -0.29
C LEU A 57 12.86 -17.68 -0.42
N ILE A 58 12.05 -17.36 -1.43
CA ILE A 58 10.79 -18.01 -1.78
C ILE A 58 10.83 -18.53 -3.23
N PRO A 59 9.87 -19.37 -3.67
CA PRO A 59 9.80 -19.82 -5.05
C PRO A 59 9.69 -18.65 -6.02
N ARG A 60 10.47 -18.67 -7.11
CA ARG A 60 10.55 -17.56 -8.07
C ARG A 60 9.21 -17.24 -8.74
N TRP A 61 8.36 -18.25 -8.90
CA TRP A 61 7.01 -18.05 -9.45
C TRP A 61 6.14 -17.18 -8.53
N LEU A 62 6.32 -17.29 -7.20
CA LEU A 62 5.54 -16.55 -6.22
C LEU A 62 5.98 -15.08 -6.14
N SER A 63 7.29 -14.82 -6.20
CA SER A 63 7.82 -13.44 -6.32
C SER A 63 7.49 -12.82 -7.67
N GLY A 64 7.54 -13.60 -8.77
CA GLY A 64 7.17 -13.11 -10.10
C GLY A 64 5.71 -12.72 -10.18
N TRP A 65 4.82 -13.54 -9.60
CA TRP A 65 3.40 -13.20 -9.51
C TRP A 65 3.15 -11.95 -8.64
N GLY A 66 3.81 -11.84 -7.49
CA GLY A 66 3.68 -10.64 -6.64
C GLY A 66 4.21 -9.38 -7.30
N PHE A 67 5.28 -9.49 -8.11
CA PHE A 67 5.77 -8.37 -8.91
C PHE A 67 4.74 -7.92 -9.96
N VAL A 68 4.11 -8.85 -10.67
CA VAL A 68 3.03 -8.52 -11.61
C VAL A 68 1.85 -7.88 -10.88
N GLY A 69 1.45 -8.42 -9.71
CA GLY A 69 0.41 -7.83 -8.88
C GLY A 69 0.74 -6.40 -8.42
N ALA A 70 2.00 -6.15 -8.05
CA ALA A 70 2.49 -4.84 -7.65
C ALA A 70 2.51 -3.83 -8.82
N VAL A 71 2.77 -4.28 -10.05
CA VAL A 71 2.65 -3.43 -11.25
C VAL A 71 1.18 -3.13 -11.57
N LEU A 72 0.29 -4.10 -11.42
CA LEU A 72 -1.15 -3.91 -11.64
C LEU A 72 -1.75 -2.91 -10.65
N ILE A 73 -1.39 -3.02 -9.36
CA ILE A 73 -1.88 -2.05 -8.37
C ILE A 73 -1.24 -0.66 -8.54
N PHE A 74 0.00 -0.59 -9.04
CA PHE A 74 0.58 0.69 -9.47
C PHE A 74 -0.24 1.34 -10.56
N ALA A 75 -0.62 0.57 -11.59
CA ALA A 75 -1.49 1.05 -12.65
C ALA A 75 -2.85 1.48 -12.10
N TYR A 76 -3.46 0.73 -11.17
CA TYR A 76 -4.71 1.11 -10.51
C TYR A 76 -4.63 2.49 -9.86
N TYR A 77 -3.61 2.74 -9.01
CA TYR A 77 -3.44 4.04 -8.38
C TYR A 77 -3.15 5.15 -9.40
N LEU A 78 -2.39 4.85 -10.46
CA LEU A 78 -2.14 5.79 -11.54
C LEU A 78 -3.43 6.16 -12.30
N LEU A 79 -4.31 5.19 -12.54
CA LEU A 79 -5.60 5.40 -13.20
C LEU A 79 -6.57 6.24 -12.34
N GLN A 80 -6.52 6.09 -11.01
CA GLN A 80 -7.30 6.93 -10.09
C GLN A 80 -6.95 8.42 -10.19
N PHE A 81 -5.68 8.79 -10.47
CA PHE A 81 -5.32 10.19 -10.74
C PHE A 81 -6.05 10.77 -11.96
N PHE A 82 -6.39 9.92 -12.94
CA PHE A 82 -7.17 10.32 -14.11
C PHE A 82 -8.68 10.16 -13.91
N SER A 83 -9.15 9.98 -12.67
CA SER A 83 -10.56 9.75 -12.31
C SER A 83 -11.17 8.48 -12.94
N ILE A 84 -10.33 7.47 -13.24
CA ILE A 84 -10.77 6.17 -13.77
C ILE A 84 -10.90 5.19 -12.60
N ASN A 85 -12.12 5.02 -12.08
CA ASN A 85 -12.35 4.32 -10.82
C ASN A 85 -12.86 2.86 -10.97
N GLN A 86 -13.18 2.39 -12.17
CA GLN A 86 -13.82 1.08 -12.42
C GLN A 86 -12.83 -0.08 -12.60
N VAL A 87 -11.68 -0.02 -11.93
CA VAL A 87 -10.56 -0.95 -12.13
C VAL A 87 -10.12 -1.64 -10.84
N GLU A 88 -11.00 -1.74 -9.84
CA GLU A 88 -10.71 -2.37 -8.53
C GLU A 88 -10.24 -3.83 -8.64
N ILE A 89 -10.64 -4.53 -9.71
CA ILE A 89 -10.21 -5.90 -9.97
C ILE A 89 -8.68 -6.05 -10.11
N LEU A 90 -7.96 -4.96 -10.42
CA LEU A 90 -6.48 -4.93 -10.48
C LEU A 90 -5.83 -5.14 -9.11
N PHE A 91 -6.57 -4.94 -8.00
CA PHE A 91 -6.10 -5.21 -6.65
C PHE A 91 -6.11 -6.72 -6.31
N LEU A 92 -6.98 -7.49 -6.97
CA LEU A 92 -7.21 -8.89 -6.64
C LEU A 92 -5.94 -9.76 -6.76
N PRO A 93 -5.12 -9.65 -7.83
CA PRO A 93 -3.93 -10.48 -7.98
C PRO A 93 -2.92 -10.31 -6.85
N ILE A 94 -2.68 -9.06 -6.40
CA ILE A 94 -1.74 -8.81 -5.29
C ILE A 94 -2.34 -9.28 -3.95
N ALA A 95 -3.63 -9.06 -3.72
CA ALA A 95 -4.28 -9.52 -2.49
C ALA A 95 -4.22 -11.05 -2.33
N VAL A 96 -4.52 -11.80 -3.40
CA VAL A 96 -4.42 -13.26 -3.36
C VAL A 96 -2.96 -13.70 -3.22
N GLN A 97 -2.03 -13.02 -3.89
CA GLN A 97 -0.60 -13.34 -3.79
C GLN A 97 -0.07 -13.15 -2.36
N GLU A 98 -0.43 -12.07 -1.67
CA GLU A 98 -0.03 -11.81 -0.28
C GLU A 98 -0.57 -12.89 0.67
N MET A 99 -1.81 -13.35 0.46
CA MET A 99 -2.36 -14.47 1.25
C MET A 99 -1.58 -15.77 1.01
N VAL A 100 -1.27 -16.09 -0.25
CA VAL A 100 -0.46 -17.27 -0.59
C VAL A 100 0.95 -17.16 -0.02
N PHE A 101 1.55 -15.97 -0.08
CA PHE A 101 2.87 -15.68 0.48
C PHE A 101 2.89 -15.84 2.00
N ALA A 102 1.89 -15.30 2.71
CA ALA A 102 1.75 -15.47 4.15
C ALA A 102 1.61 -16.95 4.55
N VAL A 103 0.72 -17.69 3.89
CA VAL A 103 0.54 -19.14 4.13
C VAL A 103 1.84 -19.90 3.85
N TRP A 104 2.55 -19.56 2.79
CA TRP A 104 3.82 -20.18 2.45
C TRP A 104 4.88 -19.94 3.54
N LEU A 105 4.98 -18.71 4.07
CA LEU A 105 5.89 -18.40 5.16
C LEU A 105 5.55 -19.16 6.44
N ILE A 106 4.26 -19.30 6.76
CA ILE A 106 3.80 -20.04 7.94
C ILE A 106 4.17 -21.53 7.84
N ILE A 107 3.94 -22.16 6.67
CA ILE A 107 4.14 -23.60 6.51
C ILE A 107 5.60 -23.96 6.30
N LYS A 108 6.30 -23.23 5.42
CA LYS A 108 7.63 -23.62 4.91
C LYS A 108 8.76 -22.73 5.43
N GLY A 109 8.47 -21.45 5.70
CA GLY A 109 9.50 -20.46 6.03
C GLY A 109 10.50 -20.25 4.88
N PHE A 110 11.58 -19.52 5.13
CA PHE A 110 12.56 -19.17 4.11
C PHE A 110 13.46 -20.33 3.69
N ASN A 111 13.90 -20.32 2.43
CA ASN A 111 14.82 -21.33 1.89
C ASN A 111 16.21 -21.24 2.54
N SER A 112 16.58 -22.23 3.36
CA SER A 112 17.85 -22.27 4.11
C SER A 112 19.11 -22.27 3.25
N SER A 113 19.03 -22.73 2.00
CA SER A 113 20.20 -22.70 1.09
C SER A 113 20.57 -21.27 0.69
N ALA A 114 19.59 -20.38 0.54
CA ALA A 114 19.83 -18.98 0.24
C ALA A 114 20.46 -18.25 1.43
N THR A 115 19.97 -18.50 2.65
CA THR A 115 20.49 -17.85 3.87
C THR A 115 21.93 -18.30 4.19
N ALA A 116 22.27 -19.58 3.97
CA ALA A 116 23.62 -20.09 4.15
C ALA A 116 24.63 -19.46 3.16
N SER A 117 24.20 -19.18 1.92
CA SER A 117 25.06 -18.56 0.90
C SER A 117 25.42 -17.10 1.20
N VAL A 118 24.55 -16.38 1.93
CA VAL A 118 24.81 -15.01 2.38
C VAL A 118 25.84 -15.02 3.52
N SER A 119 25.66 -15.89 4.52
CA SER A 119 26.59 -16.05 5.65
C SER A 119 28.01 -16.42 5.17
N ALA A 120 28.13 -17.36 4.23
CA ALA A 120 29.42 -17.77 3.68
C ALA A 120 30.13 -16.68 2.85
N LYS A 121 29.39 -15.64 2.39
CA LYS A 121 29.96 -14.51 1.65
C LYS A 121 30.44 -13.40 2.59
N GLU A 122 29.86 -13.27 3.78
CA GLU A 122 30.32 -12.35 4.82
C GLU A 122 31.59 -12.85 5.51
N GLU A 123 31.71 -14.16 5.77
CA GLU A 123 32.93 -14.75 6.36
C GLU A 123 34.16 -14.73 5.43
N ARG A 124 33.96 -14.48 4.12
CA ARG A 124 35.03 -14.39 3.12
C ARG A 124 35.50 -12.95 2.82
N LYS A 125 34.94 -11.95 3.50
CA LYS A 125 35.25 -10.54 3.31
C LYS A 125 36.13 -10.01 4.42
#